data_AF-I2B9I7-F1
#
_entry.id   AF-I2B9I7-F1
#
_cell.length_a   1.000
_cell.length_b   1.000
_cell.length_c   1.000
_cell.angle_alpha   90.00
_cell.angle_beta   90.00
_cell.angle_gamma   90.00
#
_symmetry.space_group_name_H-M   'P 1'
#
loop_
_entity.id
_entity.type
_entity.pdbx_description
1 polymer ?
#
loop_
_entity_poly.entity_id
_entity_poly.type
_entity_poly.pdbx_seq_one_letter_code
_entity_poly.pdbx_strand_id
1 'polypeptide(L)'
;MIPEITTVWMTISCRCTSGTDDIQEHKRDFMKVDAKNEHGVTQHLDVSSLIITFSNGETIEITCENENRPADIPEGVTVWGGKVPEENATLDKLKSTTRGLGVYPLAANMMHIFPYSLRK
;
A
#
# COMPACT_ATOMS: atom_id res chain seq x y z
N MET A 1 18.88 -30.82 -2.42
CA MET A 1 18.84 -29.85 -1.31
C MET A 1 17.96 -28.71 -1.78
N ILE A 2 16.69 -28.70 -1.39
CA ILE A 2 15.72 -27.67 -1.78
C ILE A 2 15.85 -26.55 -0.76
N PRO A 3 16.07 -25.29 -1.14
CA PRO A 3 16.13 -24.20 -0.18
C PRO A 3 14.76 -24.05 0.47
N GLU A 4 14.71 -24.10 1.80
CA GLU A 4 13.54 -23.73 2.57
C GLU A 4 13.25 -22.25 2.29
N ILE A 5 12.20 -21.99 1.51
CA ILE A 5 11.66 -20.63 1.36
C ILE A 5 10.91 -20.35 2.65
N THR A 6 11.56 -19.68 3.59
CA THR A 6 10.90 -19.16 4.79
C THR A 6 9.94 -18.06 4.35
N THR A 7 8.67 -18.42 4.12
CA THR A 7 7.61 -17.46 3.89
C THR A 7 7.36 -16.71 5.20
N VAL A 8 7.87 -15.48 5.29
CA VAL A 8 7.57 -14.58 6.41
C VAL A 8 6.17 -14.02 6.18
N TRP A 9 5.24 -14.38 7.05
CA TRP A 9 3.88 -13.87 7.02
C TRP A 9 3.83 -12.55 7.80
N MET A 10 3.85 -11.42 7.09
CA MET A 10 3.53 -10.12 7.67
C MET A 10 2.05 -9.85 7.42
N THR A 11 1.28 -9.63 8.49
CA THR A 11 -0.09 -9.12 8.36
C THR A 11 -0.05 -7.60 8.52
N ILE A 12 -0.61 -6.91 7.54
CA ILE A 12 -0.76 -5.45 7.55
C ILE A 12 -2.26 -5.19 7.56
N SER A 13 -2.75 -4.60 8.64
CA SER A 13 -4.10 -4.06 8.70
C SER A 13 -4.03 -2.56 8.56
N CYS A 14 -4.75 -2.03 7.58
CA CYS A 14 -4.82 -0.61 7.26
C CYS A 14 -6.24 -0.13 7.48
N ARG A 15 -6.41 0.97 8.21
CA ARG A 15 -7.70 1.67 8.32
C ARG A 15 -7.50 3.16 8.06
N CYS A 16 -8.30 3.73 7.18
CA CYS A 16 -8.27 5.15 6.90
C CYS A 16 -9.12 5.89 7.93
N THR A 17 -8.62 7.01 8.45
CA THR A 17 -9.40 7.85 9.36
C THR A 17 -9.25 9.30 8.95
N SER A 18 -10.38 9.96 8.70
CA SER A 18 -10.42 11.41 8.52
C SER A 18 -10.47 12.07 9.90
N GLY A 19 -9.42 12.80 10.28
CA GLY A 19 -9.40 13.68 11.45
C GLY A 19 -9.74 15.12 11.08
N THR A 20 -10.50 15.81 11.94
CA THR A 20 -10.66 17.26 11.91
C THR A 20 -9.79 17.86 13.01
N ASP A 21 -8.64 18.44 12.65
CA ASP A 21 -7.91 19.32 13.57
C ASP A 21 -8.54 20.71 13.50
N ASP A 22 -8.98 21.24 14.65
CA ASP A 22 -9.71 22.52 14.83
C ASP A 22 -8.85 23.79 14.56
N ILE A 23 -7.84 23.71 13.69
CA ILE A 23 -7.03 24.85 13.28
C ILE A 23 -6.78 24.78 11.77
N GLN A 24 -7.61 25.52 11.01
CA GLN A 24 -7.46 25.93 9.61
C GLN A 24 -6.94 24.89 8.57
N GLU A 25 -7.91 24.34 7.84
CA GLU A 25 -7.91 24.14 6.38
C GLU A 25 -6.86 23.25 5.70
N HIS A 26 -6.34 22.21 6.37
CA HIS A 26 -5.79 21.04 5.68
C HIS A 26 -6.28 19.75 6.34
N LYS A 27 -7.40 19.21 5.85
CA LYS A 27 -7.81 17.83 6.15
C LYS A 27 -6.68 16.91 5.69
N ARG A 28 -5.91 16.37 6.63
CA ARG A 28 -4.81 15.47 6.34
C ARG A 28 -5.30 14.06 6.65
N ASP A 29 -5.59 13.30 5.59
CA ASP A 29 -5.96 11.90 5.76
C ASP A 29 -4.75 11.11 6.25
N PHE A 30 -4.98 10.30 7.27
CA PHE A 30 -3.99 9.37 7.80
C PHE A 30 -4.59 7.98 7.95
N MET A 31 -3.72 7.00 7.89
CA MET A 31 -4.01 5.60 8.01
C MET A 31 -3.39 5.08 9.30
N LYS A 32 -4.17 4.30 10.03
CA LYS A 32 -3.68 3.49 11.13
C LYS A 32 -3.22 2.15 10.58
N VAL A 33 -1.95 1.84 10.80
CA VAL A 33 -1.33 0.58 10.36
C VAL A 33 -0.86 -0.20 11.56
N ASP A 34 -1.33 -1.44 11.66
CA ASP A 34 -0.83 -2.44 12.59
C ASP A 34 0.07 -3.41 11.82
N ALA A 35 1.37 -3.37 12.08
CA ALA A 35 2.36 -4.28 11.52
C ALA A 35 2.80 -5.29 12.58
N LYS A 36 2.44 -6.57 12.40
CA LYS A 36 2.79 -7.65 13.34
C LYS A 36 3.88 -8.53 12.76
N ASN A 37 4.96 -8.72 13.51
CA ASN A 37 6.06 -9.62 13.12
C ASN A 37 5.81 -11.07 13.58
N GLU A 38 6.71 -11.97 13.18
CA GLU A 38 6.70 -13.40 13.47
C GLU A 38 6.78 -13.72 14.98
N HIS A 39 7.33 -12.80 15.77
CA HIS A 39 7.42 -12.92 17.23
C HIS A 39 6.15 -12.42 17.94
N GLY A 40 5.15 -11.97 17.18
CA GLY A 40 3.90 -11.44 17.69
C GLY A 40 3.98 -10.00 18.20
N VAL A 41 5.13 -9.33 18.04
CA VAL A 41 5.29 -7.90 18.35
C VAL A 41 4.54 -7.11 17.31
N THR A 42 3.69 -6.18 17.78
CA THR A 42 2.89 -5.30 16.92
C THR A 42 3.43 -3.88 17.00
N GLN A 43 3.69 -3.29 15.84
CA GLN A 43 4.01 -1.87 15.69
C GLN A 43 2.76 -1.13 15.21
N HIS A 44 2.43 -0.04 15.90
CA HIS A 44 1.34 0.85 15.55
C HIS A 44 1.90 2.09 14.85
N LEU A 45 1.38 2.42 13.68
CA LEU A 45 1.83 3.54 12.86
C LEU A 45 0.64 4.39 12.42
N ASP A 46 0.72 5.70 12.66
CA ASP A 46 -0.19 6.69 12.07
C ASP A 46 0.55 7.36 10.90
N VAL A 47 0.25 6.93 9.67
CA VAL A 47 0.98 7.33 8.45
C VAL A 47 0.02 7.71 7.32
N SER A 48 0.41 8.62 6.44
CA SER A 48 -0.39 8.92 5.23
C SER A 48 -0.17 7.90 4.10
N SER A 49 0.94 7.18 4.14
CA SER A 49 1.32 6.16 3.16
C SER A 49 2.24 5.10 3.79
N LEU A 50 2.13 3.86 3.33
CA LEU A 50 2.99 2.74 3.66
C LEU A 50 3.68 2.20 2.40
N ILE A 51 5.00 2.24 2.36
CA ILE A 51 5.80 1.70 1.25
C ILE A 51 6.42 0.36 1.67
N ILE A 52 6.09 -0.70 0.94
CA ILE A 52 6.67 -2.03 1.09
C ILE A 52 7.74 -2.21 0.03
N THR A 53 8.98 -2.46 0.44
CA THR A 53 10.10 -2.76 -0.47
C THR A 53 10.39 -4.25 -0.45
N PHE A 54 10.31 -4.90 -1.61
CA PHE A 54 10.60 -6.31 -1.75
C PHE A 54 12.11 -6.55 -1.85
N SER A 55 12.54 -7.80 -1.63
CA SER A 55 13.97 -8.17 -1.71
C SER A 55 14.60 -7.95 -3.09
N ASN A 56 13.78 -7.86 -4.16
CA ASN A 56 14.22 -7.54 -5.50
C ASN A 56 14.32 -6.01 -5.77
N GLY A 57 14.06 -5.18 -4.77
CA GLY A 57 14.09 -3.71 -4.86
C GLY A 57 12.83 -3.08 -5.44
N GLU A 58 11.86 -3.87 -5.94
CA GLU A 58 10.57 -3.34 -6.37
C GLU A 58 9.72 -2.94 -5.15
N THR A 59 8.74 -2.06 -5.37
CA THR A 59 7.92 -1.51 -4.28
C THR A 59 6.43 -1.61 -4.57
N ILE A 60 5.65 -1.70 -3.50
CA ILE A 60 4.22 -1.38 -3.49
C ILE A 60 4.02 -0.25 -2.49
N GLU A 61 3.18 0.71 -2.85
CA GLU A 61 2.75 1.78 -1.94
C GLU A 61 1.26 1.64 -1.65
N ILE A 62 0.89 1.73 -0.36
CA ILE A 62 -0.48 1.70 0.13
C ILE A 62 -0.81 3.07 0.71
N THR A 63 -1.86 3.72 0.21
CA THR A 63 -2.31 5.04 0.68
C THR A 63 -3.75 4.99 1.12
N CYS A 64 -4.22 6.06 1.77
CA CYS A 64 -5.64 6.22 1.99
C CYS A 64 -6.44 6.16 0.68
N GLU A 65 -7.67 5.69 0.79
CA GLU A 65 -8.63 5.75 -0.31
C GLU A 65 -8.93 7.21 -0.68
N ASN A 66 -9.14 7.46 -1.98
CA ASN A 66 -9.56 8.77 -2.46
C ASN A 66 -10.99 9.08 -1.98
N GLU A 67 -11.24 10.30 -1.53
CA GLU A 67 -12.52 10.77 -1.01
C GLU A 67 -13.71 10.62 -1.99
N ASN A 68 -13.44 10.41 -3.29
CA ASN A 68 -14.45 10.27 -4.34
C ASN A 68 -15.07 8.86 -4.45
N ARG A 69 -14.95 8.02 -3.41
CA ARG A 69 -15.56 6.69 -3.38
C ARG A 69 -17.10 6.79 -3.33
N PRO A 70 -17.84 6.09 -4.21
CA PRO A 70 -19.29 5.90 -4.07
C PRO A 70 -19.70 5.33 -2.70
N ALA A 71 -20.80 5.83 -2.14
CA ALA A 71 -21.25 5.47 -0.78
C ALA A 71 -21.61 3.99 -0.60
N ASP A 72 -21.90 3.27 -1.69
CA ASP A 72 -22.25 1.86 -1.73
C ASP A 72 -21.02 0.93 -1.80
N ILE A 73 -19.82 1.47 -2.05
CA ILE A 73 -18.58 0.70 -2.00
C ILE A 73 -18.07 0.72 -0.55
N PRO A 74 -17.68 -0.43 0.06
CA PRO A 74 -17.07 -0.47 1.40
C PRO A 74 -15.75 0.27 1.50
N GLU A 75 -15.31 0.63 2.72
CA GLU A 75 -14.07 1.39 2.91
C GLU A 75 -12.87 0.51 2.55
N GLY A 76 -11.91 1.07 1.84
CA GLY A 76 -10.74 0.35 1.38
C GLY A 76 -9.45 1.15 1.51
N VAL A 77 -8.42 0.66 0.81
CA VAL A 77 -7.13 1.33 0.65
C VAL A 77 -6.79 1.39 -0.83
N THR A 78 -6.00 2.39 -1.22
CA THR A 78 -5.46 2.45 -2.57
C THR A 78 -4.10 1.78 -2.59
N VAL A 79 -3.88 0.87 -3.55
CA VAL A 79 -2.60 0.18 -3.73
C VAL A 79 -2.00 0.59 -5.07
N TRP A 80 -0.72 0.97 -5.06
CA TRP A 80 0.03 1.43 -6.22
C TRP A 80 1.19 0.48 -6.51
N GLY A 81 1.40 0.16 -7.79
CA GLY A 81 2.63 -0.49 -8.24
C GLY A 81 3.75 0.55 -8.27
N GLY A 82 4.82 0.34 -7.51
CA GLY A 82 5.86 1.34 -7.34
C GLY A 82 5.47 2.38 -6.29
N LYS A 83 5.35 3.66 -6.71
CA LYS A 83 4.94 4.80 -5.87
C LYS A 83 3.72 5.53 -6.43
N VAL A 84 3.00 6.23 -5.55
CA VAL A 84 1.97 7.19 -5.95
C VAL A 84 2.58 8.24 -6.88
N PRO A 85 1.94 8.57 -8.02
CA PRO A 85 2.41 9.64 -8.90
C PRO A 85 2.44 10.98 -8.17
N GLU A 86 3.61 11.61 -8.12
CA GLU A 86 3.72 12.96 -7.56
C GLU A 86 3.17 14.00 -8.54
N GLU A 87 2.44 14.99 -8.02
CA GLU A 87 1.96 16.11 -8.81
C GLU A 87 3.14 16.87 -9.42
N ASN A 88 3.08 17.15 -10.73
CA ASN A 88 4.15 17.79 -11.51
C ASN A 88 5.45 16.97 -11.69
N ALA A 89 5.46 15.67 -11.39
CA ALA A 89 6.60 14.82 -11.72
C ALA A 89 6.86 14.76 -13.24
N THR A 90 8.14 14.72 -13.63
CA THR A 90 8.51 14.52 -15.02
C THR A 90 8.08 13.13 -15.50
N LEU A 91 7.83 12.99 -16.81
CA LEU A 91 7.45 11.70 -17.39
C LEU A 91 8.50 10.61 -17.11
N ASP A 92 9.78 10.97 -17.07
CA ASP A 92 10.86 10.02 -16.76
C ASP A 92 10.84 9.60 -15.28
N LYS A 93 10.53 10.53 -14.37
CA LYS A 93 10.34 10.21 -12.95
C LYS A 93 9.17 9.25 -12.81
N LEU A 94 8.01 9.56 -13.40
CA LEU A 94 6.84 8.69 -13.39
C LEU A 94 7.15 7.29 -13.93
N LYS A 95 7.84 7.17 -15.07
CA LYS A 95 8.24 5.87 -15.64
C LYS A 95 9.17 5.07 -14.72
N SER A 96 10.07 5.74 -14.02
CA SER A 96 11.03 5.07 -13.14
C SER A 96 10.40 4.62 -11.81
N THR A 97 9.40 5.34 -11.30
CA THR A 97 8.80 5.08 -9.98
C THR A 97 7.46 4.36 -10.02
N THR A 98 6.76 4.33 -11.16
CA THR A 98 5.47 3.63 -11.28
C THR A 98 5.63 2.27 -11.95
N ARG A 99 4.77 1.34 -11.57
CA ARG A 99 4.65 -0.01 -12.16
C ARG A 99 3.17 -0.32 -12.36
N GLY A 100 2.88 -1.21 -13.30
CA GLY A 100 1.58 -1.87 -13.32
C GLY A 100 1.40 -2.71 -12.05
N LEU A 101 0.16 -3.13 -11.79
CA LEU A 101 -0.16 -4.08 -10.73
C LEU A 101 -0.66 -5.37 -11.34
N GLY A 102 -0.03 -6.48 -10.96
CA GLY A 102 -0.61 -7.80 -11.16
C GLY A 102 -1.44 -8.16 -9.92
N VAL A 103 -2.67 -8.63 -10.16
CA VAL A 103 -3.61 -8.96 -9.09
C VAL A 103 -4.18 -10.35 -9.36
N TYR A 104 -3.97 -11.28 -8.42
CA TYR A 104 -4.53 -12.61 -8.46
C TYR A 104 -5.35 -12.90 -7.20
N PRO A 105 -6.67 -13.11 -7.31
CA PRO A 105 -7.44 -13.68 -6.20
C PRO A 105 -7.01 -15.14 -6.01
N LEU A 106 -6.55 -15.49 -4.81
CA LEU A 106 -6.09 -16.84 -4.48
C LEU A 106 -7.08 -17.60 -3.59
N ALA A 107 -7.91 -16.89 -2.82
CA ALA A 107 -8.96 -17.47 -1.99
C ALA A 107 -10.09 -16.46 -1.77
N ALA A 108 -11.16 -16.87 -1.06
CA ALA A 108 -12.30 -16.00 -0.75
C ALA A 108 -11.93 -14.71 0.01
N ASN A 109 -10.77 -14.68 0.68
CA ASN A 109 -10.27 -13.55 1.46
C ASN A 109 -8.78 -13.24 1.20
N MET A 110 -8.18 -13.80 0.14
CA MET A 110 -6.75 -13.61 -0.14
C MET A 110 -6.53 -13.08 -1.56
N MET A 111 -5.77 -12.00 -1.64
CA MET A 111 -5.33 -11.37 -2.87
C MET A 111 -3.80 -11.37 -2.92
N HIS A 112 -3.23 -11.90 -3.98
CA HIS A 112 -1.81 -11.73 -4.28
C HIS A 112 -1.62 -10.53 -5.20
N ILE A 113 -0.92 -9.51 -4.69
CA ILE A 113 -0.64 -8.26 -5.39
C ILE A 113 0.87 -8.14 -5.54
N PHE A 114 1.34 -7.82 -6.74
CA PHE A 114 2.77 -7.70 -7.03
C PHE A 114 3.04 -6.58 -8.04
N PRO A 115 4.20 -5.91 -7.97
CA PRO A 115 4.66 -4.99 -9.00
C PRO A 115 4.75 -5.73 -10.34
N TYR A 116 4.04 -5.22 -11.34
CA TYR A 116 4.04 -5.76 -12.68
C TYR A 116 4.70 -4.78 -13.63
N SER A 117 5.77 -5.24 -14.25
CA SER A 117 6.35 -4.58 -15.41
C SER A 117 6.11 -5.46 -16.63
N LEU A 118 5.55 -4.88 -17.68
CA LEU A 118 5.58 -5.50 -19.01
C LEU A 118 7.05 -5.59 -19.42
N ARG A 119 7.67 -6.74 -19.15
CA ARG A 119 9.01 -7.04 -19.68
C ARG A 119 8.90 -6.95 -21.20
N LYS A 120 9.64 -6.02 -21.81
CA LYS A 120 9.89 -6.03 -23.26
C LYS A 120 10.82 -7.17 -23.61
#